data_AF-A0A947K0G8-F1
#
_entry.id   AF-A0A947K0G8-F1
#
_cell.length_a   1.000
_cell.length_b   1.000
_cell.length_c   1.000
_cell.angle_alpha   90.00
_cell.angle_beta   90.00
_cell.angle_gamma   90.00
#
_symmetry.space_group_name_H-M   'P 1'
#
loop_
_entity.id
_entity.type
_entity.pdbx_description
1 polymer ?
#
loop_
_entity_poly.entity_id
_entity_poly.type
_entity_poly.pdbx_seq_one_letter_code
_entity_poly.pdbx_strand_id
1 'polypeptide(L)' 'TGPQPEGRPMGYGAGFWLFNQTEGIPADTFAAMGNRGQYVVIVPSRDVVIVRRGEDPVGESFDILAFTRDVLAGLGE' A
#
# COMPACT_ATOMS: atom_id res chain seq x y z
N THR A 1 1.77 14.84 13.66
CA THR A 1 2.16 13.52 13.11
C THR A 1 2.30 12.57 14.26
N GLY A 2 1.68 11.38 14.19
CA GLY A 2 1.86 10.36 15.24
C GLY A 2 3.28 9.77 15.19
N PRO A 3 3.67 8.91 16.14
CA PRO A 3 4.96 8.23 16.07
C PRO A 3 5.05 7.43 14.76
N GLN A 4 6.10 7.69 13.98
CA GLN A 4 6.41 6.97 12.74
C GLN A 4 7.52 5.95 13.02
N PRO A 5 7.41 4.71 12.51
CA PRO A 5 8.51 3.77 12.56
C PRO A 5 9.76 4.36 11.88
N GLU A 6 10.87 4.44 12.60
CA GLU A 6 12.13 4.95 12.05
C GLU A 6 12.72 4.01 10.99
N GLY A 7 13.51 4.58 10.07
CA GLY A 7 14.23 3.81 9.05
C GLY A 7 13.36 3.19 7.95
N ARG A 8 12.08 3.59 7.83
CA ARG A 8 11.18 3.16 6.75
C ARG A 8 11.05 4.25 5.69
N PRO A 9 11.13 3.92 4.40
CA PRO A 9 10.93 4.90 3.32
C PRO A 9 9.47 5.38 3.21
N MET A 10 8.52 4.62 3.76
CA MET A 10 7.09 4.96 3.72
C MET A 10 6.68 5.77 4.94
N GLY A 11 5.81 6.77 4.70
CA GLY A 11 5.15 7.51 5.77
C GLY A 11 4.23 6.63 6.61
N TYR A 12 3.92 7.08 7.84
CA TYR A 12 2.99 6.40 8.72
C TYR A 12 2.15 7.41 9.51
N GLY A 13 0.85 7.14 9.67
CA GLY A 13 -0.05 8.00 10.44
C GLY A 13 -1.37 7.32 10.75
N ALA A 14 -1.89 7.55 11.96
CA ALA A 14 -3.20 7.05 12.40
C ALA A 14 -3.43 5.54 12.18
N GLY A 15 -2.37 4.72 12.24
CA GLY A 15 -2.47 3.26 12.05
C GLY A 15 -2.26 2.77 10.62
N PHE A 16 -1.99 3.66 9.67
CA PHE A 16 -1.81 3.33 8.25
C PHE A 16 -0.44 3.73 7.73
N TRP A 17 0.05 2.93 6.78
CA TRP A 17 1.19 3.26 5.93
C TRP A 17 0.75 4.16 4.78
N LEU A 18 1.58 5.10 4.38
CA LEU A 18 1.29 6.06 3.31
C LEU A 18 2.04 5.68 2.04
N PHE A 19 1.31 5.52 0.93
CA PHE A 19 1.88 5.25 -0.40
C PHE A 19 2.03 6.54 -1.23
N ASN A 20 1.89 7.69 -0.57
CA ASN A 20 1.82 9.03 -1.17
C ASN A 20 3.11 9.53 -1.85
N GLN A 21 4.19 8.74 -1.81
CA GLN A 21 5.47 9.03 -2.45
C GLN A 21 5.81 8.02 -3.57
N THR A 22 4.86 7.17 -3.96
CA THR A 22 5.07 6.17 -5.01
C THR A 22 4.57 6.69 -6.36
N GLU A 23 5.44 6.69 -7.37
CA GLU A 23 5.09 7.10 -8.73
C GLU A 23 4.00 6.18 -9.32
N GLY A 24 3.01 6.79 -9.97
CA GLY A 24 1.86 6.07 -10.55
C GLY A 24 0.79 5.63 -9.55
N ILE A 25 0.92 6.00 -8.27
CA ILE A 25 -0.11 5.78 -7.23
C ILE A 25 -0.62 7.16 -6.75
N PRO A 26 -1.94 7.39 -6.68
CA PRO A 26 -2.50 8.64 -6.15
C PRO A 26 -1.98 8.96 -4.74
N ALA A 27 -1.67 10.24 -4.52
CA ALA A 27 -1.05 10.71 -3.27
C ALA A 27 -1.94 10.53 -2.02
N ASP A 28 -3.24 10.30 -2.20
CA ASP A 28 -4.18 9.99 -1.12
C ASP A 28 -4.28 8.48 -0.81
N THR A 29 -3.39 7.66 -1.38
CA THR A 29 -3.36 6.21 -1.12
C THR A 29 -2.68 5.87 0.20
N PHE A 30 -3.34 5.04 1.00
CA PHE A 30 -2.82 4.53 2.26
C PHE A 30 -3.19 3.05 2.45
N ALA A 31 -2.46 2.35 3.33
CA ALA A 31 -2.58 0.91 3.47
C ALA A 31 -2.43 0.41 4.91
N ALA A 32 -3.18 -0.65 5.24
CA ALA A 32 -2.90 -1.52 6.38
C ALA A 32 -2.09 -2.71 5.88
N MET A 33 -0.94 -2.96 6.52
CA MET A 33 -0.01 -4.03 6.14
C MET A 33 0.19 -4.99 7.32
N GLY A 34 -0.14 -6.25 7.11
CA GLY A 34 0.06 -7.35 8.06
C GLY A 34 1.25 -8.23 7.68
N ASN A 35 1.61 -9.13 8.58
CA ASN A 35 2.73 -10.04 8.39
C ASN A 35 2.51 -10.95 7.16
N ARG A 36 3.59 -11.28 6.44
CA ARG A 36 3.62 -12.25 5.33
C ARG A 36 2.66 -11.93 4.18
N GLY A 37 2.59 -10.66 3.81
CA GLY A 37 1.95 -10.26 2.57
C GLY A 37 0.44 -9.99 2.67
N GLN A 38 -0.05 -9.69 3.86
CA GLN A 38 -1.44 -9.27 4.07
C GLN A 38 -1.54 -7.77 3.81
N TYR A 39 -2.41 -7.34 2.89
CA TYR A 39 -2.57 -5.92 2.55
C TYR A 39 -4.03 -5.53 2.39
N VAL A 40 -4.36 -4.33 2.87
CA VAL A 40 -5.54 -3.58 2.48
C VAL A 40 -5.05 -2.21 2.02
N VAL A 41 -5.16 -1.93 0.72
CA VAL A 41 -4.78 -0.64 0.11
C VAL A 41 -6.05 0.11 -0.23
N ILE A 42 -6.15 1.37 0.18
CA ILE A 42 -7.31 2.22 0.03
C ILE A 42 -6.91 3.41 -0.83
N VAL A 43 -7.65 3.62 -1.93
CA VAL A 43 -7.40 4.68 -2.92
C VAL A 43 -8.67 5.53 -3.04
N PRO A 44 -8.88 6.53 -2.16
CA PRO A 44 -10.13 7.27 -2.08
C PRO A 44 -10.49 7.99 -3.39
N SER A 45 -9.52 8.65 -4.02
CA SER A 45 -9.68 9.37 -5.29
C SER A 45 -10.12 8.49 -6.47
N ARG A 46 -10.01 7.17 -6.34
CA ARG A 46 -10.40 6.18 -7.34
C ARG A 46 -11.62 5.36 -6.93
N ASP A 47 -12.17 5.56 -5.73
CA ASP A 47 -13.21 4.70 -5.13
C ASP A 47 -12.83 3.20 -5.15
N VAL A 48 -11.55 2.91 -4.86
CA VAL A 48 -10.99 1.56 -4.95
C VAL A 48 -10.41 1.12 -3.60
N VAL A 49 -10.70 -0.14 -3.25
CA VAL A 49 -10.00 -0.87 -2.19
C VAL A 49 -9.43 -2.17 -2.76
N ILE A 50 -8.13 -2.37 -2.58
CA ILE A 50 -7.43 -3.59 -2.98
C ILE A 50 -7.14 -4.41 -1.73
N VAL A 51 -7.66 -5.64 -1.69
CA VAL A 51 -7.42 -6.58 -0.59
C VAL A 51 -6.60 -7.76 -1.09
N ARG A 52 -5.42 -7.96 -0.50
CA ARG A 52 -4.60 -9.16 -0.70
C ARG A 52 -4.52 -9.96 0.59
N ARG A 53 -4.97 -11.21 0.52
CA ARG A 53 -4.67 -12.23 1.53
C ARG A 53 -3.55 -13.11 0.99
N GLY A 54 -2.34 -12.90 1.50
CA GLY A 54 -1.13 -13.59 1.05
C GLY A 54 -0.49 -14.45 2.14
N GLU A 55 0.44 -15.31 1.73
CA GLU A 55 1.34 -16.05 2.61
C GLU A 55 2.71 -16.04 1.93
N ASP A 56 3.44 -14.94 2.11
CA ASP A 56 4.76 -14.81 1.51
C ASP A 56 5.74 -15.76 2.23
N PRO A 57 6.56 -16.54 1.48
CA PRO A 57 7.63 -17.34 2.06
C PRO A 57 8.61 -16.47 2.85
N VAL A 58 9.33 -17.09 3.79
CA VAL A 58 10.38 -16.39 4.55
C VAL A 58 11.46 -15.90 3.58
N GLY A 59 11.79 -14.61 3.67
CA GLY A 59 12.79 -13.96 2.80
C GLY A 59 12.21 -13.42 1.50
N GLU A 60 10.93 -13.66 1.23
CA GLU A 60 10.22 -13.08 0.09
C GLU A 60 9.25 -11.99 0.54
N SER A 61 8.93 -11.06 -0.37
CA SER A 61 7.94 -10.02 -0.12
C SER A 61 7.24 -9.69 -1.42
N PHE A 62 5.93 -9.78 -1.41
CA PHE A 62 5.13 -9.37 -2.55
C PHE A 62 5.23 -7.86 -2.76
N ASP A 63 5.51 -7.44 -4.00
CA ASP A 63 5.56 -6.02 -4.34
C ASP A 63 4.16 -5.44 -4.50
N ILE A 64 3.57 -5.06 -3.36
CA ILE A 64 2.24 -4.46 -3.30
C ILE A 64 2.17 -3.10 -3.98
N LEU A 65 3.29 -2.36 -4.06
CA LEU A 65 3.32 -1.05 -4.71
C LEU A 65 3.19 -1.21 -6.22
N ALA A 66 4.02 -2.08 -6.82
CA ALA A 66 3.93 -2.38 -8.24
C ALA A 66 2.55 -2.94 -8.60
N PHE A 67 2.03 -3.88 -7.81
CA PHE A 67 0.70 -4.43 -8.03
C PHE A 67 -0.40 -3.37 -7.94
N THR A 68 -0.35 -2.47 -6.95
CA THR A 68 -1.33 -1.38 -6.80
C THR A 68 -1.34 -0.49 -8.04
N ARG A 69 -0.16 -0.05 -8.50
CA ARG A 69 -0.03 0.77 -9.71
C ARG A 69 -0.63 0.07 -10.92
N ASP A 70 -0.32 -1.21 -11.11
CA ASP A 70 -0.76 -1.96 -12.28
C ASP A 70 -2.28 -2.23 -12.25
N VAL A 71 -2.86 -2.48 -11.07
CA VAL A 71 -4.33 -2.57 -10.89
C VAL A 71 -4.99 -1.24 -11.24
N LEU A 72 -4.50 -0.12 -10.70
CA LEU A 72 -5.08 1.20 -10.98
C LEU A 72 -4.98 1.57 -12.47
N ALA A 73 -3.88 1.23 -13.13
CA ALA A 73 -3.74 1.41 -14.57
C ALA A 73 -4.73 0.56 -15.38
N GLY A 74 -5.03 -0.66 -14.91
CA GLY A 74 -5.96 -1.58 -15.59
C GLY A 74 -7.44 -1.23 -15.41
N LEU A 75 -7.81 -0.49 -14.37
CA LEU A 75 -9.20 -0.09 -14.12
C LEU A 75 -9.66 1.11 -14.98
N GLY A 76 -8.73 1.81 -15.64
CA GLY A 76 -9.05 3.02 -16.41
C GLY A 76 -9.41 4.22 -15.52
N GLU A 77 -9.76 5.34 -16.16
CA GLU A 77 -10.37 6.51 -15.49
C GLU A 77 -11.90 6.33 -15.36
#